data_AF-A0A6B1DLU6-F1
#
_entry.id   AF-A0A6B1DLU6-F1
#
_cell.length_a   1.000
_cell.length_b   1.000
_cell.length_c   1.000
_cell.angle_alpha   90.00
_cell.angle_beta   90.00
_cell.angle_gamma   90.00
#
_symmetry.space_group_name_H-M   'P 1'
#
loop_
_entity.id
_entity.type
_entity.pdbx_description
1 polymer ?
#
loop_
_entity_poly.entity_id
_entity_poly.type
_entity_poly.pdbx_seq_one_letter_code
_entity_poly.pdbx_strand_id
1 'polypeptide(L)'
;MQHWTLCEILTAAQRHASCLSYVDAHAMAPMARCRKAMCQTFDRVRDGDRRASTYELAWRRLVSARGNGYPNSAAFVREVWKGQVSMLLCEIDTPTVAALETWGGGLDAVTVSEGDWRERFEKGLPDAPLTLLSFDPYMYNRNRRVKNPGNLYPSDLELLVRSVDTLRGGIHLQLSTYSANDGNPQDAVMSSIDEILAQGRLRRVGLVRVNRQMMSLIYARQVDWAAELADLGNRFTQWLETCR
;
A
#
# COMPACT_ATOMS: atom_id res chain seq x y z
N MET A 1 2.06 0.27 -10.44
CA MET A 1 2.87 1.13 -9.53
C MET A 1 2.64 0.73 -8.08
N GLN A 2 1.45 0.92 -7.49
CA GLN A 2 1.20 0.62 -6.06
C GLN A 2 1.69 -0.76 -5.64
N HIS A 3 1.19 -1.84 -6.27
CA HIS A 3 1.59 -3.20 -5.94
C HIS A 3 3.04 -3.53 -6.31
N TRP A 4 3.60 -2.86 -7.33
CA TRP A 4 5.02 -2.99 -7.64
C TRP A 4 5.87 -2.42 -6.49
N THR A 5 5.55 -1.20 -6.04
CA THR A 5 6.23 -0.55 -4.91
C THR A 5 6.08 -1.37 -3.64
N LEU A 6 4.89 -1.90 -3.38
CA LEU A 6 4.62 -2.81 -2.25
C LEU A 6 5.54 -4.03 -2.29
N CYS A 7 5.66 -4.70 -3.44
CA CYS A 7 6.52 -5.87 -3.59
C CYS A 7 8.00 -5.54 -3.39
N GLU A 8 8.45 -4.36 -3.82
CA GLU A 8 9.83 -3.91 -3.58
C GLU A 8 10.10 -3.61 -2.10
N ILE A 9 9.15 -2.97 -1.39
CA ILE A 9 9.23 -2.76 0.05
C ILE A 9 9.32 -4.11 0.78
N LEU A 10 8.44 -5.06 0.45
CA LEU A 10 8.43 -6.40 1.04
C LEU A 10 9.74 -7.15 0.75
N THR A 11 10.29 -7.02 -0.45
CA THR A 11 11.55 -7.66 -0.87
C THR A 11 12.75 -7.15 -0.07
N ALA A 12 12.79 -5.85 0.24
CA ALA A 12 13.80 -5.28 1.12
C ALA A 12 13.55 -5.73 2.57
N ALA A 13 12.32 -5.58 3.07
CA ALA A 13 11.92 -5.87 4.44
C ALA A 13 12.22 -7.31 4.88
N GLN A 14 11.96 -8.31 4.03
CA GLN A 14 12.13 -9.72 4.37
C GLN A 14 13.58 -10.13 4.66
N ARG A 15 14.57 -9.30 4.28
CA ARG A 15 15.99 -9.53 4.62
C ARG A 15 16.30 -9.16 6.06
N HIS A 16 15.43 -8.38 6.69
CA HIS A 16 15.67 -7.70 7.97
C HIS A 16 14.62 -8.02 9.03
N ALA A 17 13.48 -8.59 8.66
CA ALA A 17 12.43 -8.99 9.59
C ALA A 17 11.81 -10.34 9.19
N SER A 18 11.53 -11.18 10.19
CA SER A 18 10.83 -12.46 10.03
C SER A 18 9.33 -12.37 10.34
N CYS A 19 8.89 -11.29 10.98
CA CYS A 19 7.53 -11.06 11.42
C CYS A 19 7.06 -9.69 10.90
N LEU A 20 5.91 -9.67 10.23
CA LEU A 20 5.31 -8.47 9.64
C LEU A 20 3.88 -8.28 10.16
N SER A 21 3.56 -7.09 10.65
CA SER A 21 2.17 -6.63 10.80
C SER A 21 1.82 -5.77 9.58
N TYR A 22 0.93 -6.25 8.74
CA TYR A 22 0.45 -5.51 7.57
C TYR A 22 -0.90 -4.87 7.89
N VAL A 23 -1.02 -3.55 7.70
CA VAL A 23 -2.25 -2.80 7.91
C VAL A 23 -2.64 -2.14 6.60
N ASP A 24 -3.82 -2.46 6.09
CA ASP A 24 -4.37 -1.86 4.87
C ASP A 24 -5.58 -1.00 5.22
N ALA A 25 -5.49 0.31 4.98
CA ALA A 25 -6.58 1.24 5.24
C ALA A 25 -7.71 1.16 4.20
N HIS A 26 -7.45 0.56 3.03
CA HIS A 26 -8.39 0.45 1.91
C HIS A 26 -8.21 -0.92 1.24
N ALA A 27 -8.59 -2.00 1.94
CA ALA A 27 -8.20 -3.35 1.55
C ALA A 27 -8.78 -3.82 0.21
N MET A 28 -9.97 -3.33 -0.18
CA MET A 28 -10.70 -3.74 -1.39
C MET A 28 -10.97 -5.24 -1.47
N ALA A 29 -11.72 -5.65 -2.49
CA ALA A 29 -12.01 -7.07 -2.71
C ALA A 29 -10.71 -7.85 -2.99
N PRO A 30 -10.55 -9.09 -2.47
CA PRO A 30 -9.34 -9.90 -2.68
C PRO A 30 -8.92 -10.03 -4.15
N MET A 31 -9.91 -10.06 -5.04
CA MET A 31 -9.73 -10.10 -6.49
C MET A 31 -10.68 -9.10 -7.15
N ALA A 32 -10.13 -8.08 -7.81
CA ALA A 32 -10.91 -7.14 -8.61
C ALA A 32 -11.33 -7.80 -9.93
N ARG A 33 -12.61 -7.69 -10.27
CA ARG A 33 -13.12 -8.08 -11.59
C ARG A 33 -12.67 -7.05 -12.62
N CYS A 34 -11.66 -7.41 -13.40
CA CYS A 34 -11.10 -6.52 -14.39
C CYS A 34 -12.03 -6.36 -15.61
N ARG A 35 -12.23 -5.11 -16.08
CA ARG A 35 -12.98 -4.82 -17.33
C ARG A 35 -12.08 -5.08 -18.54
N LYS A 36 -12.57 -5.84 -19.53
CA LYS A 36 -11.81 -6.42 -20.67
C LYS A 36 -10.66 -5.55 -21.24
N ALA A 37 -10.88 -4.26 -21.49
CA ALA A 37 -9.86 -3.39 -22.09
C ALA A 37 -8.67 -3.08 -21.16
N MET A 38 -8.93 -2.91 -19.86
CA MET A 38 -7.87 -2.63 -18.87
C MET A 38 -7.02 -3.89 -18.63
N CYS A 39 -7.63 -5.07 -18.72
CA CYS A 39 -6.98 -6.35 -18.48
C CYS A 39 -5.90 -6.63 -19.51
N GLN A 40 -6.09 -6.24 -20.78
CA GLN A 40 -5.09 -6.49 -21.83
C GLN A 40 -3.73 -5.78 -21.59
N THR A 41 -3.72 -4.63 -20.93
CA THR A 41 -2.47 -3.94 -20.57
C THR A 41 -1.81 -4.62 -19.38
N PHE A 42 -2.63 -5.02 -18.41
CA PHE A 42 -2.20 -5.75 -17.23
C PHE A 42 -1.66 -7.16 -17.61
N ASP A 43 -2.38 -7.92 -18.42
CA ASP A 43 -2.00 -9.24 -18.92
C ASP A 43 -0.69 -9.20 -19.71
N ARG A 44 -0.44 -8.14 -20.50
CA ARG A 44 0.85 -7.96 -21.20
C ARG A 44 2.04 -7.82 -20.25
N VAL A 45 1.87 -7.06 -19.17
CA VAL A 45 2.89 -6.94 -18.12
C VAL A 45 3.08 -8.28 -17.42
N ARG A 46 1.97 -8.97 -17.10
CA ARG A 46 2.02 -10.30 -16.49
C ARG A 46 2.76 -11.30 -17.38
N ASP A 47 2.47 -11.39 -18.67
CA ASP A 47 2.91 -12.49 -19.54
C ASP A 47 4.26 -12.22 -20.24
N GLY A 48 4.94 -11.11 -19.96
CA GLY A 48 6.22 -10.78 -20.58
C GLY A 48 7.35 -11.78 -20.29
N ASP A 49 8.11 -12.17 -21.32
CA ASP A 49 9.18 -13.21 -21.24
C ASP A 49 10.52 -12.74 -20.62
N ARG A 50 10.62 -11.49 -20.16
CA ARG A 50 11.87 -10.91 -19.63
C ARG A 50 11.96 -11.08 -18.11
N ARG A 51 13.17 -10.87 -17.54
CA ARG A 51 13.51 -11.00 -16.10
C ARG A 51 12.40 -10.41 -15.21
N ALA A 52 11.49 -11.28 -14.77
CA ALA A 52 10.28 -10.86 -14.08
C ALA A 52 10.63 -10.28 -12.71
N SER A 53 10.11 -9.09 -12.42
CA SER A 53 10.15 -8.48 -11.09
C SER A 53 9.43 -9.36 -10.07
N THR A 54 9.70 -9.14 -8.78
CA THR A 54 8.97 -9.82 -7.69
C THR A 54 7.45 -9.65 -7.85
N TYR A 55 7.01 -8.46 -8.27
CA TYR A 55 5.62 -8.15 -8.54
C TYR A 55 5.01 -9.04 -9.63
N GLU A 56 5.66 -9.15 -10.79
CA GLU A 56 5.16 -9.97 -11.91
C GLU A 56 5.12 -11.46 -11.54
N LEU A 57 6.15 -11.95 -10.85
CA LEU A 57 6.20 -13.34 -10.37
C LEU A 57 5.08 -13.64 -9.37
N ALA A 58 4.85 -12.76 -8.41
CA ALA A 58 3.76 -12.89 -7.44
C ALA A 58 2.40 -12.89 -8.14
N TRP A 59 2.22 -11.96 -9.08
CA TRP A 59 0.95 -11.83 -9.80
C TRP A 59 0.63 -13.06 -10.67
N ARG A 60 1.61 -13.60 -11.40
CA ARG A 60 1.43 -14.85 -12.18
C ARG A 60 0.90 -15.99 -11.30
N ARG A 61 1.49 -16.17 -10.12
CA ARG A 61 1.08 -17.22 -9.17
C ARG A 61 -0.35 -17.00 -8.66
N LEU A 62 -0.65 -15.78 -8.24
CA LEU A 62 -1.98 -15.41 -7.72
C LEU A 62 -3.09 -15.63 -8.76
N VAL A 63 -2.86 -15.28 -10.03
CA VAL A 63 -3.83 -15.49 -11.12
C VAL A 63 -3.98 -16.97 -11.46
N SER A 64 -2.87 -17.71 -11.58
CA SER A 64 -2.91 -19.14 -11.90
C SER A 64 -3.71 -19.96 -10.88
N ALA A 65 -3.72 -19.53 -9.62
CA ALA A 65 -4.44 -20.19 -8.54
C ALA A 65 -5.92 -19.76 -8.40
N ARG A 66 -6.31 -18.56 -8.88
CA ARG A 66 -7.58 -17.92 -8.49
C ARG A 66 -8.39 -17.27 -9.62
N GLY A 67 -7.98 -17.46 -10.88
CA GLY A 67 -8.71 -16.98 -12.06
C GLY A 67 -8.33 -15.57 -12.53
N ASN A 68 -9.05 -15.05 -13.53
CA ASN A 68 -8.70 -13.84 -14.32
C ASN A 68 -8.91 -12.49 -13.60
N GLY A 69 -8.87 -12.44 -12.26
CA GLY A 69 -8.99 -11.20 -11.49
C GLY A 69 -7.64 -10.55 -11.21
N TYR A 70 -7.65 -9.25 -10.89
CA TYR A 70 -6.45 -8.55 -10.38
C TYR A 70 -6.41 -8.64 -8.85
N PRO A 71 -5.36 -9.21 -8.22
CA PRO A 71 -5.29 -9.35 -6.77
C PRO A 71 -5.15 -8.00 -6.05
N ASN A 72 -5.67 -7.89 -4.83
CA ASN A 72 -5.45 -6.72 -3.96
C ASN A 72 -4.07 -6.76 -3.25
N SER A 73 -3.73 -5.68 -2.55
CA SER A 73 -2.47 -5.56 -1.81
C SER A 73 -2.26 -6.68 -0.79
N ALA A 74 -3.29 -7.07 -0.04
CA ALA A 74 -3.20 -8.15 0.95
C ALA A 74 -2.81 -9.50 0.32
N ALA A 75 -3.35 -9.82 -0.86
CA ALA A 75 -2.96 -11.01 -1.61
C ALA A 75 -1.49 -10.95 -2.06
N PHE A 76 -1.00 -9.79 -2.50
CA PHE A 76 0.42 -9.60 -2.82
C PHE A 76 1.32 -9.77 -1.59
N VAL A 77 0.94 -9.19 -0.44
CA VAL A 77 1.69 -9.36 0.83
C VAL A 77 1.81 -10.83 1.18
N ARG A 78 0.72 -11.60 1.11
CA ARG A 78 0.73 -13.02 1.44
C ARG A 78 1.55 -13.85 0.44
N GLU A 79 1.55 -13.51 -0.84
CA GLU A 79 2.38 -14.24 -1.82
C GLU A 79 3.88 -13.93 -1.65
N VAL A 80 4.23 -12.65 -1.45
CA VAL A 80 5.63 -12.21 -1.42
C VAL A 80 6.29 -12.52 -0.07
N TRP A 81 5.62 -12.25 1.05
CA TRP A 81 6.20 -12.40 2.38
C TRP A 81 6.39 -13.87 2.78
N LYS A 82 7.64 -14.23 3.11
CA LYS A 82 8.02 -15.61 3.47
C LYS A 82 8.00 -15.89 4.98
N GLY A 83 8.00 -14.84 5.79
CA GLY A 83 7.92 -14.95 7.24
C GLY A 83 6.50 -15.05 7.79
N GLN A 84 6.38 -14.87 9.11
CA GLN A 84 5.10 -14.71 9.79
C GLN A 84 4.48 -13.37 9.41
N VAL A 85 3.18 -13.36 9.13
CA VAL A 85 2.45 -12.14 8.82
C VAL A 85 1.12 -12.13 9.56
N SER A 86 0.80 -11.02 10.20
CA SER A 86 -0.56 -10.68 10.63
C SER A 86 -1.10 -9.56 9.74
N MET A 87 -2.41 -9.55 9.49
CA MET A 87 -3.05 -8.55 8.64
C MET A 87 -4.22 -7.90 9.35
N LEU A 88 -4.29 -6.57 9.29
CA LEU A 88 -5.47 -5.78 9.62
C LEU A 88 -5.97 -5.09 8.34
N LEU A 89 -7.16 -5.48 7.88
CA LEU A 89 -7.72 -5.06 6.60
C LEU A 89 -8.99 -4.24 6.85
N CYS A 90 -8.96 -2.95 6.53
CA CYS A 90 -10.11 -2.06 6.70
C CYS A 90 -10.89 -1.93 5.39
N GLU A 91 -12.21 -2.02 5.47
CA GLU A 91 -13.11 -1.89 4.32
C GLU A 91 -14.50 -1.40 4.76
N ILE A 92 -15.09 -0.50 3.98
CA ILE A 92 -16.41 0.10 4.27
C ILE A 92 -17.55 -0.61 3.52
N ASP A 93 -17.26 -1.24 2.38
CA ASP A 93 -18.27 -1.95 1.59
C ASP A 93 -18.55 -3.35 2.16
N THR A 94 -19.72 -3.55 2.75
CA THR A 94 -20.13 -4.82 3.39
C THR A 94 -19.97 -6.06 2.49
N PRO A 95 -20.36 -6.05 1.19
CA PRO A 95 -20.07 -7.18 0.30
C PRO A 95 -18.57 -7.50 0.17
N THR A 96 -17.74 -6.47 0.15
CA THR A 96 -16.29 -6.60 0.07
C THR A 96 -15.70 -7.12 1.39
N VAL A 97 -16.20 -6.66 2.54
CA VAL A 97 -15.86 -7.20 3.87
C VAL A 97 -16.11 -8.70 3.92
N ALA A 98 -17.31 -9.16 3.53
CA ALA A 98 -17.64 -10.59 3.53
C ALA A 98 -16.72 -11.41 2.61
N ALA A 99 -16.31 -10.84 1.48
CA ALA A 99 -15.34 -11.47 0.57
C ALA A 99 -13.93 -11.55 1.19
N LEU A 100 -13.49 -10.50 1.91
CA LEU A 100 -12.23 -10.48 2.64
C LEU A 100 -12.22 -11.48 3.80
N GLU A 101 -13.30 -11.58 4.56
CA GLU A 101 -13.44 -12.55 5.66
C GLU A 101 -13.41 -13.99 5.13
N THR A 102 -14.14 -14.27 4.05
CA THR A 102 -14.12 -15.59 3.39
C THR A 102 -12.71 -15.93 2.89
N TRP A 103 -12.02 -14.96 2.29
CA TRP A 103 -10.64 -15.13 1.84
C TRP A 103 -9.65 -15.32 2.99
N GLY A 104 -9.81 -14.55 4.07
CA GLY A 104 -8.96 -14.54 5.25
C GLY A 104 -9.20 -15.71 6.20
N GLY A 105 -10.38 -16.32 6.20
CA GLY A 105 -10.74 -17.44 7.09
C GLY A 105 -9.91 -18.72 6.88
N GLY A 106 -9.18 -18.81 5.75
CA GLY A 106 -8.19 -19.87 5.50
C GLY A 106 -6.75 -19.49 5.86
N LEU A 107 -6.53 -18.32 6.46
CA LEU A 107 -5.22 -17.77 6.79
C LEU A 107 -5.13 -17.47 8.29
N ASP A 108 -4.04 -17.90 8.91
CA ASP A 108 -3.76 -17.51 10.29
C ASP A 108 -3.51 -16.00 10.37
N ALA A 109 -4.10 -15.34 11.39
CA ALA A 109 -3.85 -13.95 11.75
C ALA A 109 -4.33 -12.86 10.76
N VAL A 110 -5.46 -13.06 10.07
CA VAL A 110 -6.16 -11.98 9.33
C VAL A 110 -7.33 -11.43 10.16
N THR A 111 -7.36 -10.12 10.35
CA THR A 111 -8.49 -9.39 10.96
C THR A 111 -9.06 -8.43 9.94
N VAL A 112 -10.37 -8.54 9.67
CA VAL A 112 -11.11 -7.59 8.83
C VAL A 112 -11.85 -6.62 9.75
N SER A 113 -11.73 -5.31 9.48
CA SER A 113 -12.44 -4.26 10.19
C SER A 113 -13.43 -3.61 9.23
N GLU A 114 -14.71 -3.91 9.41
CA GLU A 114 -15.78 -3.22 8.70
C GLU A 114 -15.92 -1.78 9.20
N GLY A 115 -16.08 -0.83 8.27
CA GLY A 115 -16.27 0.60 8.54
C GLY A 115 -15.09 1.47 8.11
N ASP A 116 -15.12 2.74 8.51
CA ASP A 116 -14.04 3.68 8.21
C ASP A 116 -12.76 3.29 8.99
N TRP A 117 -11.64 3.19 8.28
CA TRP A 117 -10.34 2.85 8.89
C TRP A 117 -9.95 3.81 10.01
N ARG A 118 -10.44 5.06 9.99
CA ARG A 118 -10.20 6.07 11.03
C ARG A 118 -10.67 5.58 12.40
N GLU A 119 -11.86 5.00 12.47
CA GLU A 119 -12.41 4.44 13.72
C GLU A 119 -11.55 3.27 14.23
N ARG A 120 -11.04 2.46 13.30
CA ARG A 120 -10.14 1.36 13.65
C ARG A 120 -8.80 1.88 14.20
N PHE A 121 -8.29 2.97 13.65
CA PHE A 121 -7.01 3.58 14.05
C PHE A 121 -7.09 4.31 15.39
N GLU A 122 -8.25 4.88 15.73
CA GLU A 122 -8.54 5.44 17.06
C GLU A 122 -8.49 4.38 18.17
N LYS A 123 -8.86 3.13 17.85
CA LYS A 123 -8.76 1.98 18.77
C LYS A 123 -7.33 1.44 18.92
N GLY A 124 -6.36 1.98 18.17
CA GLY A 124 -4.95 1.58 18.20
C GLY A 124 -4.60 0.51 17.18
N LEU A 125 -3.31 0.38 16.87
CA LEU A 125 -2.80 -0.54 15.85
C LEU A 125 -2.09 -1.74 16.52
N PRO A 126 -2.07 -2.92 15.86
CA PRO A 126 -1.31 -4.05 16.36
C PRO A 126 0.20 -3.74 16.33
N ASP A 127 0.87 -3.94 17.47
CA ASP A 127 2.32 -3.80 17.60
C ASP A 127 3.05 -5.06 17.14
N ALA A 128 4.16 -4.87 16.43
CA ALA A 128 5.00 -5.93 15.89
C ALA A 128 6.42 -5.41 15.68
N PRO A 129 7.44 -6.28 15.55
CA PRO A 129 8.81 -5.85 15.26
C PRO A 129 8.92 -4.98 14.00
N LEU A 130 8.09 -5.27 12.99
CA LEU A 130 7.94 -4.48 11.78
C LEU A 130 6.46 -4.34 11.42
N THR A 131 6.00 -3.10 11.25
CA THR A 131 4.65 -2.76 10.79
C THR A 131 4.72 -2.07 9.43
N LEU A 132 3.96 -2.57 8.45
CA LEU A 132 3.77 -1.94 7.15
C LEU A 132 2.34 -1.43 7.03
N LEU A 133 2.19 -0.11 6.93
CA LEU A 133 0.94 0.59 6.72
C LEU A 133 0.78 0.91 5.22
N SER A 134 -0.34 0.50 4.63
CA SER A 134 -0.71 0.80 3.26
C SER A 134 -1.91 1.72 3.22
N PHE A 135 -1.78 2.82 2.49
CA PHE A 135 -2.85 3.77 2.22
C PHE A 135 -3.00 3.95 0.72
N ASP A 136 -4.21 3.72 0.23
CA ASP A 136 -4.57 3.96 -1.17
C ASP A 136 -5.84 4.83 -1.31
N PRO A 137 -5.85 6.07 -0.79
CA PRO A 137 -6.96 6.98 -1.01
C PRO A 137 -7.09 7.37 -2.47
N TYR A 138 -8.31 7.71 -2.90
CA TYR A 138 -8.55 8.30 -4.21
C TYR A 138 -7.70 9.56 -4.42
N MET A 139 -7.61 10.43 -3.42
CA MET A 139 -6.64 11.53 -3.41
C MET A 139 -6.32 11.99 -1.99
N TYR A 140 -5.13 12.54 -1.80
CA TYR A 140 -4.83 13.40 -0.66
C TYR A 140 -5.30 14.81 -0.98
N ASN A 141 -6.35 15.26 -0.32
CA ASN A 141 -6.92 16.58 -0.55
C ASN A 141 -6.50 17.55 0.57
N ARG A 142 -5.54 18.45 0.25
CA ARG A 142 -5.13 19.52 1.17
C ARG A 142 -6.22 20.58 1.36
N ASN A 143 -7.15 20.70 0.41
CA ASN A 143 -8.21 21.71 0.38
C ASN A 143 -9.53 21.09 0.89
N ARG A 144 -9.90 21.35 2.15
CA ARG A 144 -11.03 20.71 2.88
C ARG A 144 -12.45 21.12 2.40
N ARG A 145 -12.70 21.25 1.09
CA ARG A 145 -13.98 21.80 0.58
C ARG A 145 -15.17 20.84 0.73
N VAL A 146 -14.96 19.53 0.56
CA VAL A 146 -15.99 18.49 0.78
C VAL A 146 -15.31 17.24 1.34
N LYS A 147 -15.84 16.69 2.44
CA LYS A 147 -15.36 15.43 3.03
C LYS A 147 -15.92 14.24 2.24
N ASN A 148 -15.12 13.71 1.33
CA ASN A 148 -15.27 12.37 0.77
C ASN A 148 -14.46 11.36 1.62
N PRO A 149 -15.06 10.26 2.13
CA PRO A 149 -14.38 9.28 2.97
C PRO A 149 -13.27 8.50 2.25
N GLY A 150 -13.35 8.36 0.92
CA GLY A 150 -12.32 7.72 0.10
C GLY A 150 -11.10 8.62 -0.17
N ASN A 151 -11.12 9.87 0.28
CA ASN A 151 -9.96 10.76 0.26
C ASN A 151 -9.24 10.74 1.62
N LEU A 152 -8.00 11.18 1.58
CA LEU A 152 -7.19 11.46 2.77
C LEU A 152 -7.04 12.97 2.96
N TYR A 153 -7.11 13.44 4.20
CA TYR A 153 -6.97 14.84 4.58
C TYR A 153 -5.82 15.02 5.59
N PRO A 154 -5.34 16.26 5.81
CA PRO A 154 -4.36 16.54 6.85
C PRO A 154 -4.71 15.96 8.23
N SER A 155 -5.97 16.07 8.66
CA SER A 155 -6.44 15.53 9.95
C SER A 155 -6.34 14.02 10.06
N ASP A 156 -6.39 13.31 8.93
CA ASP A 156 -6.27 11.85 8.91
C ASP A 156 -4.82 11.42 9.10
N LEU A 157 -3.87 12.22 8.59
CA LEU A 157 -2.45 12.02 8.86
C LEU A 157 -2.10 12.36 10.30
N GLU A 158 -2.74 13.36 10.91
CA GLU A 158 -2.60 13.64 12.34
C GLU A 158 -3.11 12.46 13.19
N LEU A 159 -4.22 11.82 12.79
CA LEU A 159 -4.69 10.59 13.42
C LEU A 159 -3.66 9.47 13.26
N LEU A 160 -3.17 9.25 12.04
CA LEU A 160 -2.13 8.25 11.77
C LEU A 160 -0.90 8.45 12.66
N VAL A 161 -0.41 9.69 12.79
CA VAL A 161 0.72 10.03 13.67
C VAL A 161 0.46 9.58 15.12
N ARG A 162 -0.72 9.92 15.67
CA ARG A 162 -1.09 9.49 17.03
C ARG A 162 -1.16 7.96 17.15
N SER A 163 -1.75 7.29 16.15
CA SER A 163 -1.88 5.84 16.15
C SER A 163 -0.52 5.14 16.09
N VAL A 164 0.40 5.61 15.24
CA VAL A 164 1.73 4.99 15.12
C VAL A 164 2.63 5.30 16.31
N ASP A 165 2.45 6.41 17.03
CA ASP A 165 3.25 6.72 18.23
C ASP A 165 3.10 5.69 19.36
N THR A 166 2.04 4.89 19.33
CA THR A 166 1.85 3.75 20.26
C THR A 166 2.71 2.53 19.92
N LEU A 167 3.23 2.44 18.69
CA LEU A 167 3.99 1.30 18.18
C LEU A 167 5.47 1.43 18.52
N ARG A 168 6.09 0.30 18.92
CA ARG A 168 7.49 0.28 19.35
C ARG A 168 8.44 -0.24 18.28
N GLY A 169 7.93 -1.05 17.35
CA GLY A 169 8.73 -1.61 16.26
C GLY A 169 9.01 -0.63 15.13
N GLY A 170 9.78 -1.12 14.16
CA GLY A 170 10.02 -0.41 12.91
C GLY A 170 8.72 -0.21 12.13
N ILE A 171 8.55 0.95 11.50
CA ILE A 171 7.37 1.26 10.70
C ILE A 171 7.79 1.62 9.28
N HIS A 172 7.10 1.02 8.32
CA HIS A 172 6.99 1.50 6.96
C HIS A 172 5.57 1.98 6.67
N LEU A 173 5.47 3.08 5.94
CA LEU A 173 4.22 3.59 5.41
C LEU A 173 4.36 3.74 3.89
N GLN A 174 3.47 3.10 3.15
CA GLN A 174 3.25 3.36 1.73
C GLN A 174 1.96 4.17 1.59
N LEU A 175 2.07 5.40 1.10
CA LEU A 175 0.93 6.25 0.76
C LEU A 175 0.89 6.46 -0.75
N SER A 176 -0.05 5.81 -1.41
CA SER A 176 -0.29 5.96 -2.85
C SER A 176 -1.47 6.87 -3.09
N THR A 177 -1.32 7.86 -3.96
CA THR A 177 -2.37 8.87 -4.13
C THR A 177 -2.35 9.51 -5.51
N TYR A 178 -3.53 9.92 -5.99
CA TYR A 178 -3.66 10.80 -7.15
C TYR A 178 -3.51 12.26 -6.74
N SER A 179 -2.85 13.03 -7.59
CA SER A 179 -2.34 14.36 -7.25
C SER A 179 -2.67 15.44 -8.29
N ALA A 180 -3.48 15.14 -9.30
CA ALA A 180 -3.67 16.06 -10.42
C ALA A 180 -5.15 16.29 -10.69
N ASN A 181 -5.82 17.04 -9.81
CA ASN A 181 -7.06 17.76 -10.08
C ASN A 181 -7.11 19.02 -9.19
N ASP A 182 -7.73 20.10 -9.68
CA ASP A 182 -8.24 21.24 -8.89
C ASP A 182 -7.26 21.97 -7.95
N GLY A 183 -6.08 22.37 -8.44
CA GLY A 183 -5.17 23.23 -7.67
C GLY A 183 -4.47 22.51 -6.51
N ASN A 184 -4.19 21.21 -6.67
CA ASN A 184 -3.51 20.37 -5.70
C ASN A 184 -2.16 19.81 -6.21
N PRO A 185 -1.14 20.64 -6.53
CA PRO A 185 0.11 20.16 -7.14
C PRO A 185 0.85 19.11 -6.32
N GLN A 186 1.52 18.15 -6.98
CA GLN A 186 2.28 17.08 -6.31
C GLN A 186 3.25 17.60 -5.25
N ASP A 187 4.01 18.64 -5.56
CA ASP A 187 5.02 19.15 -4.62
C ASP A 187 4.39 19.80 -3.38
N ALA A 188 3.22 20.45 -3.55
CA ALA A 188 2.46 21.00 -2.42
C ALA A 188 1.83 19.89 -1.57
N VAL A 189 1.28 18.85 -2.21
CA VAL A 189 0.78 17.65 -1.52
C VAL A 189 1.90 16.97 -0.73
N MET A 190 3.05 16.73 -1.37
CA MET A 190 4.21 16.12 -0.75
C MET A 190 4.71 16.91 0.44
N SER A 191 4.85 18.24 0.30
CA SER A 191 5.29 19.11 1.39
C SER A 191 4.33 19.02 2.59
N SER A 192 3.02 19.05 2.33
CA SER A 192 1.99 18.94 3.37
C SER A 192 2.02 17.57 4.07
N ILE A 193 2.24 16.48 3.34
CA ILE A 193 2.35 15.13 3.92
C ILE A 193 3.64 15.01 4.74
N ASP A 194 4.78 15.47 4.20
CA ASP A 194 6.08 15.44 4.86
C ASP A 194 6.05 16.18 6.21
N GLU A 195 5.45 17.38 6.24
CA GLU A 195 5.34 18.21 7.43
C GLU A 195 4.56 17.51 8.56
N ILE A 196 3.42 16.89 8.23
CA ILE A 196 2.58 16.22 9.23
C ILE A 196 3.24 14.93 9.70
N LEU A 197 3.73 14.09 8.79
CA LEU A 197 4.32 12.80 9.15
C LEU A 197 5.65 12.94 9.91
N ALA A 198 6.38 14.04 9.73
CA ALA A 198 7.56 14.35 10.52
C ALA A 198 7.26 14.43 12.03
N GLN A 199 6.04 14.82 12.41
CA GLN A 199 5.61 14.87 13.82
C GLN A 199 5.61 13.47 14.46
N GLY A 200 5.25 12.43 13.70
CA GLY A 200 5.33 11.02 14.10
C GLY A 200 6.71 10.39 13.90
N ARG A 201 7.74 11.20 13.57
CA ARG A 201 9.11 10.77 13.23
C ARG A 201 9.17 9.85 12.00
N LEU A 202 8.17 9.93 11.12
CA LEU A 202 8.16 9.25 9.83
C LEU A 202 8.88 10.13 8.80
N ARG A 203 9.95 9.62 8.22
CA ARG A 203 10.75 10.35 7.22
C ARG A 203 10.54 9.73 5.85
N ARG A 204 10.40 10.54 4.80
CA ARG A 204 10.31 10.02 3.43
C ARG A 204 11.64 9.36 3.05
N VAL A 205 11.58 8.11 2.64
CA VAL A 205 12.74 7.29 2.24
C VAL A 205 12.67 6.86 0.79
N GLY A 206 11.53 7.03 0.12
CA GLY A 206 11.36 6.70 -1.29
C GLY A 206 10.18 7.43 -1.91
N LEU A 207 10.22 7.53 -3.24
CA LEU A 207 9.18 8.14 -4.06
C LEU A 207 9.13 7.43 -5.41
N VAL A 208 7.94 7.02 -5.82
CA VAL A 208 7.65 6.54 -7.17
C VAL A 208 6.56 7.42 -7.77
N ARG A 209 6.74 7.88 -9.01
CA ARG A 209 5.77 8.70 -9.73
C ARG A 209 5.37 8.02 -11.04
N VAL A 210 4.09 8.04 -11.37
CA VAL A 210 3.57 7.67 -12.70
C VAL A 210 2.88 8.88 -13.29
N ASN A 211 3.46 9.37 -14.38
CA ASN A 211 3.01 10.60 -15.02
C ASN A 211 2.94 11.76 -14.01
N ARG A 212 2.31 12.88 -14.35
CA ARG A 212 2.08 13.98 -13.41
C ARG A 212 0.85 13.75 -12.52
N GLN A 213 0.31 12.52 -12.50
CA GLN A 213 -1.02 12.24 -11.96
C GLN A 213 -1.01 11.39 -10.69
N MET A 214 -0.05 10.47 -10.55
CA MET A 214 -0.03 9.50 -9.45
C MET A 214 1.35 9.44 -8.82
N MET A 215 1.38 9.25 -7.50
CA MET A 215 2.61 9.01 -6.76
C MET A 215 2.42 8.01 -5.63
N SER A 216 3.47 7.27 -5.31
CA SER A 216 3.58 6.44 -4.12
C SER A 216 4.73 6.98 -3.28
N LEU A 217 4.40 7.47 -2.09
CA LEU A 217 5.33 8.03 -1.11
C LEU A 217 5.63 6.95 -0.07
N ILE A 218 6.91 6.75 0.22
CA ILE A 218 7.37 5.74 1.17
C ILE A 218 7.99 6.46 2.35
N TYR A 219 7.45 6.24 3.54
CA TYR A 219 7.99 6.76 4.80
C TYR A 219 8.47 5.62 5.70
N ALA A 220 9.43 5.92 6.56
CA ALA A 220 9.93 4.97 7.53
C ALA A 220 10.24 5.63 8.88
N ARG A 221 10.17 4.85 9.96
CA ARG A 221 10.60 5.19 11.31
C ARG A 221 11.24 3.97 11.95
N GLN A 222 12.42 4.13 12.57
CA GLN A 222 13.16 3.04 13.23
C GLN A 222 13.43 1.85 12.27
N VAL A 223 13.79 2.17 11.03
CA VAL A 223 14.15 1.19 10.00
C VAL A 223 15.42 1.66 9.29
N ASP A 224 16.57 1.18 9.75
CA ASP A 224 17.88 1.65 9.27
C ASP A 224 18.16 1.23 7.82
N TRP A 225 17.59 0.11 7.37
CA TRP A 225 17.71 -0.38 6.01
C TRP A 225 16.82 0.36 5.00
N ALA A 226 15.99 1.31 5.45
CA ALA A 226 15.07 2.05 4.57
C ALA A 226 15.81 2.86 3.48
N ALA A 227 17.11 3.13 3.65
CA ALA A 227 17.95 3.73 2.62
C ALA A 227 18.00 2.91 1.31
N GLU A 228 17.79 1.59 1.36
CA GLU A 228 17.68 0.71 0.17
C GLU A 228 16.49 1.12 -0.76
N LEU A 229 15.53 1.88 -0.22
CA LEU A 229 14.32 2.30 -0.93
C LEU A 229 14.48 3.67 -1.62
N ALA A 230 15.61 4.36 -1.45
CA ALA A 230 15.84 5.69 -2.02
C ALA A 230 15.76 5.71 -3.56
N ASP A 231 16.24 4.64 -4.20
CA ASP A 231 16.30 4.52 -5.67
C ASP A 231 15.04 3.89 -6.29
N LEU A 232 13.95 3.72 -5.54
CA LEU A 232 12.72 3.07 -6.04
C LEU A 232 12.17 3.73 -7.31
N GLY A 233 12.25 5.06 -7.42
CA GLY A 233 11.77 5.79 -8.59
C GLY A 233 12.51 5.39 -9.87
N ASN A 234 13.84 5.31 -9.82
CA ASN A 234 14.66 4.92 -10.98
C ASN A 234 14.43 3.45 -11.34
N ARG A 235 14.40 2.55 -10.34
CA ARG A 235 14.08 1.14 -10.53
C ARG A 235 12.71 0.93 -11.18
N PHE A 236 11.73 1.72 -10.78
CA PHE A 236 10.40 1.68 -11.37
C PHE A 236 10.39 2.16 -12.84
N THR A 237 11.10 3.24 -13.15
CA THR A 237 11.24 3.72 -14.54
C THR A 237 11.92 2.67 -15.42
N GLN A 238 13.02 2.08 -14.95
CA GLN A 238 13.71 1.00 -15.65
C GLN A 238 12.79 -0.21 -15.88
N TRP A 239 12.03 -0.60 -14.85
CA TRP A 239 11.03 -1.67 -14.99
C TRP A 239 9.99 -1.32 -16.06
N LEU A 240 9.42 -0.11 -16.04
CA LEU A 240 8.45 0.34 -17.05
C LEU A 240 9.01 0.29 -18.48
N GLU A 241 10.29 0.63 -18.67
CA GLU A 241 10.97 0.52 -19.97
C GLU A 241 11.06 -0.94 -20.46
N THR A 242 11.16 -1.90 -19.54
CA THR A 242 11.18 -3.33 -19.91
C THR A 242 9.80 -3.90 -20.25
N CYS A 243 8.72 -3.26 -19.79
CA CYS A 243 7.34 -3.66 -20.03
C CYS A 243 6.73 -3.08 -21.31
N ARG A 244 7.41 -2.14 -21.97
CA ARG A 244 7.00 -1.54 -23.26
C ARG A 244 7.50 -2.37 -24.43
#